data_AF-A0A439DI93-F1
#
_entry.id   AF-A0A439DI93-F1
#
_cell.length_a   1.000
_cell.length_b   1.000
_cell.length_c   1.000
_cell.angle_alpha   90.00
_cell.angle_beta   90.00
_cell.angle_gamma   90.00
#
_symmetry.space_group_name_H-M   'P 1'
#
loop_
_entity.id
_entity.type
_entity.pdbx_description
1 polymer ?
#
loop_
_entity_poly.entity_id
_entity_poly.type
_entity_poly.pdbx_seq_one_letter_code
_entity_poly.pdbx_strand_id
1 'polypeptide(L)'
;MAPDLEVWLGQLTLHLRQFPIGDLGFVTLPLPIIGVVLGALLLVFTIVGAGEKPLRYVVPPPKLPEETKVLENPNIKTPGTTAIQCYAPATGQFLGFVNPSTPAGLDRAIAQATTAQEKWAKTSFSERRRVLRSILQHVLDHQEQICRVSSLDSGKTMIDAQLGEIMVTAEKLQWTIKHGEKALRPSKRPTNLLLSYKKGTVHYEPLGVVAALVSWNYPFHNFIGPVISSIFAGNGIVVKVSEQTCWSAAYYTSIVRGALEAHGHDPTLVQSVVCWPQTAGHLTSHPDIAHITFIGSRPVCHHVAASAARTLTPVVAELGGKDAAMVLDSAARDLPRIADILLRGTFQASGQNCIGIERIIATPKVYDKLVEMLAPRVRALRMGLDQDVGAMVSDASFSRLEALVSDAVKAGARLLAGGKRYIHPDHPQGFYFSPTLLVDVTPDMAIANEECFGPIMTILRAPASTAPGCASAKLFLPFAVPVPLGSVGVVVSE
;
A
#
# COMPACT_ATOMS: atom_id res chain seq x y z
N MET A 1 -17.20 -24.58 -23.81
CA MET A 1 -17.93 -24.81 -22.55
C MET A 1 -19.01 -25.90 -22.63
N ALA A 2 -19.34 -26.46 -23.80
CA ALA A 2 -20.27 -27.60 -23.92
C ALA A 2 -19.68 -29.02 -23.69
N PRO A 3 -18.39 -29.32 -23.97
CA PRO A 3 -17.91 -30.70 -23.85
C PRO A 3 -17.67 -31.19 -22.40
N ASP A 4 -17.44 -30.29 -21.45
CA ASP A 4 -17.11 -30.68 -20.06
C ASP A 4 -18.33 -31.06 -19.21
N LEU A 5 -19.53 -30.65 -19.61
CA LEU A 5 -20.75 -30.91 -18.84
C LEU A 5 -21.21 -32.37 -18.96
N GLU A 6 -21.08 -32.97 -20.16
CA GLU A 6 -21.40 -34.39 -20.38
C GLU A 6 -20.44 -35.32 -19.64
N VAL A 7 -19.14 -34.98 -19.64
CA VAL A 7 -18.13 -35.77 -18.91
C VAL A 7 -18.38 -35.71 -17.41
N TRP A 8 -18.71 -34.52 -16.89
CA TRP A 8 -19.03 -34.34 -15.47
C TRP A 8 -20.32 -35.07 -15.07
N LEU A 9 -21.39 -34.99 -15.88
CA LEU A 9 -22.65 -35.70 -15.65
C LEU A 9 -22.45 -37.23 -15.71
N GLY A 10 -21.61 -37.72 -16.63
CA GLY A 10 -21.24 -39.13 -16.73
C GLY A 10 -20.52 -39.65 -15.47
N GLN A 11 -19.57 -38.88 -14.95
CA GLN A 11 -18.82 -39.23 -13.73
C GLN A 11 -19.70 -39.19 -12.46
N LEU A 12 -20.61 -38.22 -12.37
CA LEU A 12 -21.57 -38.11 -11.27
C LEU A 12 -22.52 -39.32 -11.23
N THR A 13 -22.98 -39.77 -12.41
CA THR A 13 -23.89 -40.92 -12.55
C THR A 13 -23.20 -42.23 -12.17
N LEU A 14 -21.91 -42.37 -12.46
CA LEU A 14 -21.08 -43.50 -12.04
C LEU A 14 -20.84 -43.52 -10.52
N HIS A 15 -20.57 -42.35 -9.91
CA HIS A 15 -20.39 -42.24 -8.46
C HIS A 15 -21.68 -42.57 -7.68
N LEU A 16 -22.83 -42.11 -8.17
CA LEU A 16 -24.12 -42.38 -7.53
C LEU A 16 -24.51 -43.87 -7.57
N ARG A 17 -24.02 -44.65 -8.55
CA ARG A 17 -24.24 -46.10 -8.63
C ARG A 17 -23.35 -46.93 -7.70
N GLN A 18 -22.26 -46.35 -7.18
CA GLN A 18 -21.33 -47.04 -6.28
C GLN A 18 -21.67 -46.86 -4.79
N PHE A 19 -22.68 -46.06 -4.47
CA PHE A 19 -23.18 -45.93 -3.10
C PHE A 19 -24.04 -47.16 -2.72
N PRO A 20 -23.66 -47.92 -1.67
CA PRO A 20 -24.46 -49.05 -1.22
C PRO A 20 -25.70 -48.50 -0.49
N ILE A 21 -26.83 -48.42 -1.18
CA ILE A 21 -28.12 -48.16 -0.54
C ILE A 21 -28.65 -49.51 -0.04
N GLY A 22 -28.05 -49.98 1.07
CA GLY A 22 -28.61 -51.02 1.92
C GLY A 22 -29.09 -50.37 3.21
N ASP A 23 -30.38 -50.54 3.52
CA ASP A 23 -31.02 -50.33 4.82
C ASP A 23 -30.94 -48.94 5.48
N LEU A 24 -31.48 -47.92 4.81
CA LEU A 24 -32.04 -46.75 5.51
C LEU A 24 -33.45 -46.47 5.00
N GLY A 25 -34.43 -46.60 5.90
CA GLY A 25 -35.85 -46.47 5.64
C GLY A 25 -36.22 -45.19 4.90
N PHE A 26 -37.13 -45.34 3.95
CA PHE A 26 -37.75 -44.26 3.18
C PHE A 26 -38.37 -43.20 4.11
N VAL A 27 -37.63 -42.13 4.39
CA VAL A 27 -38.23 -40.81 4.60
C VAL A 27 -38.33 -40.20 3.21
N THR A 28 -39.51 -40.32 2.62
CA THR A 28 -39.89 -39.72 1.35
C THR A 28 -39.80 -38.19 1.45
N LEU A 29 -38.62 -37.63 1.16
CA LEU A 29 -38.56 -36.29 0.61
C LEU A 29 -39.15 -36.39 -0.80
N PRO A 30 -40.35 -35.86 -1.07
CA PRO A 30 -41.00 -36.04 -2.35
C PRO A 30 -40.10 -35.43 -3.44
N LEU A 31 -39.84 -36.19 -4.50
CA LEU A 31 -39.16 -35.78 -5.74
C LEU A 31 -39.35 -34.30 -6.15
N PRO A 32 -40.55 -33.68 -6.04
CA PRO A 32 -40.72 -32.24 -6.26
C PRO A 32 -39.86 -31.34 -5.38
N ILE A 33 -39.59 -31.68 -4.12
CA ILE A 33 -38.72 -30.89 -3.22
C ILE A 33 -37.26 -30.94 -3.67
N ILE A 34 -36.78 -32.10 -4.14
CA ILE A 34 -35.43 -32.23 -4.70
C ILE A 34 -35.31 -31.38 -5.97
N GLY A 35 -36.33 -31.41 -6.84
CA GLY A 35 -36.41 -30.55 -8.03
C GLY A 35 -36.44 -29.06 -7.70
N VAL A 36 -37.18 -28.66 -6.65
CA VAL A 36 -37.23 -27.26 -6.18
C VAL A 36 -35.91 -26.83 -5.55
N VAL A 37 -35.24 -27.69 -4.77
CA VAL A 37 -33.94 -27.39 -4.16
C VAL A 37 -32.85 -27.31 -5.22
N LEU A 38 -32.80 -28.25 -6.17
CA LEU A 38 -31.86 -28.20 -7.30
C LEU A 38 -32.16 -27.01 -8.21
N GLY A 39 -33.43 -26.72 -8.49
CA GLY A 39 -33.84 -25.54 -9.25
C GLY A 39 -33.47 -24.24 -8.54
N ALA A 40 -33.65 -24.15 -7.22
CA ALA A 40 -33.25 -23.02 -6.41
C ALA A 40 -31.73 -22.90 -6.30
N LEU A 41 -30.99 -24.01 -6.20
CA LEU A 41 -29.54 -24.02 -6.22
C LEU A 41 -28.99 -23.64 -7.60
N LEU A 42 -29.62 -24.07 -8.69
CA LEU A 42 -29.28 -23.69 -10.05
C LEU A 42 -29.65 -22.22 -10.33
N LEU A 43 -30.77 -21.74 -9.77
CA LEU A 43 -31.19 -20.34 -9.82
C LEU A 43 -30.23 -19.47 -8.99
N VAL A 44 -29.86 -19.89 -7.77
CA VAL A 44 -28.84 -19.24 -6.96
C VAL A 44 -27.50 -19.31 -7.68
N PHE A 45 -27.13 -20.42 -8.30
CA PHE A 45 -25.87 -20.55 -9.05
C PHE A 45 -25.89 -19.76 -10.36
N THR A 46 -27.03 -19.51 -10.99
CA THR A 46 -27.14 -18.64 -12.17
C THR A 46 -27.23 -17.17 -11.77
N ILE A 47 -27.87 -16.83 -10.65
CA ILE A 47 -27.93 -15.46 -10.10
C ILE A 47 -26.61 -15.06 -9.43
N VAL A 48 -25.92 -15.99 -8.75
CA VAL A 48 -24.65 -15.79 -8.06
C VAL A 48 -23.46 -16.11 -8.97
N GLY A 49 -23.58 -17.09 -9.86
CA GLY A 49 -22.54 -17.51 -10.82
C GLY A 49 -22.61 -16.78 -12.17
N ALA A 50 -23.66 -16.00 -12.45
CA ALA A 50 -23.52 -14.82 -13.30
C ALA A 50 -22.73 -13.75 -12.55
N GLY A 51 -21.49 -14.06 -12.18
CA GLY A 51 -20.55 -13.09 -11.67
C GLY A 51 -20.51 -11.92 -12.65
N GLU A 52 -20.86 -10.74 -12.17
CA GLU A 52 -20.92 -9.52 -12.96
C GLU A 52 -19.57 -9.34 -13.68
N LYS A 53 -19.53 -9.65 -14.99
CA LYS A 53 -18.28 -9.68 -15.76
C LYS A 53 -17.66 -8.29 -15.74
N PRO A 54 -16.33 -8.18 -15.51
CA PRO A 54 -15.66 -6.90 -15.59
C PRO A 54 -15.75 -6.34 -17.01
N LEU A 55 -15.93 -5.02 -17.13
CA LEU A 55 -15.84 -4.34 -18.41
C LEU A 55 -14.37 -3.98 -18.66
N ARG A 56 -13.88 -4.32 -19.85
CA ARG A 56 -12.53 -3.94 -20.30
C ARG A 56 -12.58 -2.57 -20.97
N TYR A 57 -11.59 -1.76 -20.68
CA TYR A 57 -11.40 -0.42 -21.24
C TYR A 57 -9.90 -0.17 -21.43
N VAL A 58 -9.57 0.77 -22.31
CA VAL A 58 -8.19 1.08 -22.69
C VAL A 58 -7.73 2.34 -21.98
N VAL A 59 -6.55 2.27 -21.37
CA VAL A 59 -5.88 3.42 -20.78
C VAL A 59 -4.48 3.50 -21.40
N PRO A 60 -4.18 4.55 -22.18
CA PRO A 60 -2.85 4.69 -22.76
C PRO A 60 -1.81 4.90 -21.64
N PRO A 61 -0.58 4.38 -21.80
CA PRO A 61 0.49 4.64 -20.85
C PRO A 61 0.86 6.14 -20.83
N PRO A 62 1.51 6.63 -19.76
CA PRO A 62 1.98 8.01 -19.73
C PRO A 62 2.93 8.30 -20.90
N LYS A 63 2.79 9.48 -21.50
CA LYS A 63 3.70 9.92 -22.57
C LYS A 63 5.05 10.28 -21.97
N LEU A 64 6.11 9.70 -22.54
CA LEU A 64 7.48 10.12 -22.29
C LEU A 64 7.86 11.29 -23.22
N PRO A 65 8.82 12.14 -22.84
CA PRO A 65 9.41 13.11 -23.75
C PRO A 65 9.98 12.42 -25.00
N GLU A 66 9.88 13.07 -26.17
CA GLU A 66 10.36 12.52 -27.44
C GLU A 66 11.88 12.29 -27.43
N GLU A 67 12.62 13.20 -26.80
CA GLU A 67 14.06 13.08 -26.60
C GLU A 67 14.37 12.63 -25.17
N THR A 68 15.10 11.51 -25.05
CA THR A 68 15.64 11.05 -23.77
C THR A 68 16.77 11.96 -23.33
N LYS A 69 16.47 12.85 -22.37
CA LYS A 69 17.44 13.74 -21.74
C LYS A 69 17.75 13.29 -20.32
N VAL A 70 19.02 13.17 -19.97
CA VAL A 70 19.48 12.99 -18.57
C VAL A 70 19.80 14.35 -17.98
N LEU A 71 19.31 14.61 -16.77
CA LEU A 71 19.54 15.85 -16.06
C LEU A 71 20.92 15.82 -15.38
N GLU A 72 21.68 16.91 -15.47
CA GLU A 72 22.97 17.02 -14.81
C GLU A 72 22.84 17.11 -13.27
N ASN A 73 21.77 17.72 -12.79
CA ASN A 73 21.44 17.84 -11.37
C ASN A 73 19.92 17.62 -11.20
N PRO A 74 19.45 16.37 -11.12
CA PRO A 74 18.02 16.10 -10.99
C PRO A 74 17.45 16.73 -9.71
N ASN A 75 16.43 17.56 -9.86
CA ASN A 75 15.71 18.18 -8.74
C ASN A 75 14.28 18.48 -9.16
N ILE A 76 13.33 18.34 -8.24
CA ILE A 76 11.91 18.65 -8.48
C ILE A 76 11.65 20.16 -8.64
N LYS A 77 12.54 21.00 -8.10
CA LYS A 77 12.51 22.46 -8.25
C LYS A 77 13.58 22.88 -9.25
N THR A 78 13.16 23.66 -10.25
CA THR A 78 14.05 24.19 -11.28
C THR A 78 13.90 25.72 -11.33
N PRO A 79 15.01 26.49 -11.42
CA PRO A 79 14.94 27.94 -11.54
C PRO A 79 14.09 28.39 -12.73
N GLY A 80 13.36 29.50 -12.57
CA GLY A 80 12.59 30.11 -13.66
C GLY A 80 11.20 29.51 -13.93
N THR A 81 10.76 28.51 -13.16
CA THR A 81 9.40 27.95 -13.27
C THR A 81 8.84 27.55 -11.91
N THR A 82 7.51 27.58 -11.78
CA THR A 82 6.80 27.00 -10.62
C THR A 82 6.40 25.54 -10.85
N ALA A 83 6.57 25.04 -12.08
CA ALA A 83 6.28 23.65 -12.43
C ALA A 83 7.22 22.68 -11.70
N ILE A 84 6.70 21.50 -11.43
CA ILE A 84 7.47 20.40 -10.83
C ILE A 84 8.21 19.69 -11.97
N GLN A 85 9.53 19.62 -11.86
CA GLN A 85 10.36 18.87 -12.80
C GLN A 85 10.35 17.39 -12.40
N CYS A 86 9.70 16.56 -13.21
CA CYS A 86 9.66 15.12 -12.98
C CYS A 86 10.88 14.46 -13.64
N TYR A 87 11.49 13.51 -12.94
CA TYR A 87 12.64 12.76 -13.41
C TYR A 87 12.62 11.34 -12.85
N ALA A 88 13.28 10.41 -13.52
CA ALA A 88 13.44 9.04 -13.05
C ALA A 88 14.58 8.96 -12.03
N PRO A 89 14.33 8.63 -10.75
CA PRO A 89 15.37 8.70 -9.71
C PRO A 89 16.55 7.76 -9.91
N ALA A 90 16.36 6.66 -10.64
CA ALA A 90 17.40 5.68 -10.91
C ALA A 90 18.39 6.09 -12.01
N THR A 91 17.97 6.93 -12.96
CA THR A 91 18.79 7.26 -14.14
C THR A 91 19.07 8.76 -14.27
N GLY A 92 18.29 9.61 -13.60
CA GLY A 92 18.29 11.06 -13.82
C GLY A 92 17.57 11.48 -15.09
N GLN A 93 16.87 10.55 -15.78
CA GLN A 93 16.12 10.85 -17.01
C GLN A 93 14.99 11.86 -16.72
N PHE A 94 14.88 12.91 -17.52
CA PHE A 94 13.76 13.85 -17.48
C PHE A 94 12.47 13.19 -17.98
N LEU A 95 11.38 13.35 -17.23
CA LEU A 95 10.06 12.77 -17.54
C LEU A 95 9.03 13.81 -17.98
N GLY A 96 9.29 15.11 -17.78
CA GLY A 96 8.38 16.19 -18.12
C GLY A 96 8.17 17.18 -16.98
N PHE A 97 7.30 18.15 -17.22
CA PHE A 97 6.85 19.10 -16.20
C PHE A 97 5.39 18.85 -15.82
N VAL A 98 5.10 18.95 -14.52
CA VAL A 98 3.73 18.96 -14.01
C VAL A 98 3.45 20.30 -13.34
N ASN A 99 2.39 20.97 -13.76
CA ASN A 99 1.98 22.23 -13.16
C ASN A 99 1.28 21.97 -11.83
N PRO A 100 1.77 22.55 -10.71
CA PRO A 100 1.08 22.41 -9.43
C PRO A 100 -0.26 23.13 -9.44
N SER A 101 -1.27 22.53 -8.83
CA SER A 101 -2.59 23.10 -8.59
C SER A 101 -2.47 24.35 -7.72
N THR A 102 -3.13 25.41 -8.17
CA THR A 102 -3.39 26.63 -7.38
C THR A 102 -4.58 26.41 -6.44
N PRO A 103 -4.82 27.28 -5.44
CA PRO A 103 -6.03 27.23 -4.61
C PRO A 103 -7.32 27.12 -5.43
N ALA A 104 -7.48 27.99 -6.44
CA ALA A 104 -8.64 27.93 -7.35
C ALA A 104 -8.71 26.63 -8.18
N GLY A 105 -7.57 26.00 -8.47
CA GLY A 105 -7.53 24.69 -9.10
C GLY A 105 -8.01 23.58 -8.18
N LEU A 106 -7.67 23.65 -6.89
CA LEU A 106 -8.18 22.74 -5.86
C LEU A 106 -9.69 22.90 -5.70
N ASP A 107 -10.19 24.14 -5.63
CA ASP A 107 -11.63 24.42 -5.51
C ASP A 107 -12.42 23.80 -6.66
N ARG A 108 -11.92 23.93 -7.90
CA ARG A 108 -12.55 23.31 -9.08
C ARG A 108 -12.55 21.79 -9.00
N ALA A 109 -11.45 21.18 -8.56
CA ALA A 109 -11.38 19.73 -8.40
C ALA A 109 -12.38 19.23 -7.36
N ILE A 110 -12.46 19.91 -6.21
CA ILE A 110 -13.40 19.58 -5.14
C ILE A 110 -14.84 19.73 -5.64
N ALA A 111 -15.19 20.85 -6.27
CA ALA A 111 -16.53 21.09 -6.80
C ALA A 111 -16.95 20.01 -7.82
N GLN A 112 -16.05 19.62 -8.74
CA GLN A 112 -16.32 18.55 -9.71
C GLN A 112 -16.53 17.19 -9.04
N ALA A 113 -15.76 16.87 -7.99
CA ALA A 113 -15.96 15.64 -7.23
C ALA A 113 -17.28 15.68 -6.45
N THR A 114 -17.65 16.82 -5.89
CA THR A 114 -18.91 17.03 -5.15
C THR A 114 -20.12 16.79 -6.07
N THR A 115 -20.15 17.42 -7.25
CA THR A 115 -21.26 17.23 -8.20
C THR A 115 -21.40 15.78 -8.65
N ALA A 116 -20.29 15.09 -8.92
CA ALA A 116 -20.31 13.68 -9.28
C ALA A 116 -20.77 12.79 -8.11
N GLN A 117 -20.36 13.15 -6.88
CA GLN A 117 -20.66 12.38 -5.67
C GLN A 117 -22.15 12.35 -5.35
N GLU A 118 -22.91 13.41 -5.63
CA GLU A 118 -24.36 13.45 -5.39
C GLU A 118 -25.13 12.33 -6.11
N LYS A 119 -24.70 12.00 -7.34
CA LYS A 119 -25.26 10.88 -8.12
C LYS A 119 -24.68 9.56 -7.64
N TRP A 120 -23.37 9.51 -7.41
CA TRP A 120 -22.67 8.30 -6.98
C TRP A 120 -23.17 7.76 -5.64
N ALA A 121 -23.49 8.63 -4.69
CA ALA A 121 -24.03 8.28 -3.37
C ALA A 121 -25.31 7.42 -3.44
N LYS A 122 -26.10 7.60 -4.51
CA LYS A 122 -27.38 6.91 -4.73
C LYS A 122 -27.22 5.54 -5.41
N THR A 123 -26.02 5.19 -5.86
CA THR A 123 -25.75 3.87 -6.46
C THR A 123 -25.80 2.75 -5.43
N SER A 124 -26.18 1.57 -5.88
CA SER A 124 -26.18 0.32 -5.11
C SER A 124 -24.77 -0.23 -4.90
N PHE A 125 -24.59 -1.08 -3.88
CA PHE A 125 -23.32 -1.81 -3.70
C PHE A 125 -22.95 -2.70 -4.90
N SER A 126 -23.93 -3.20 -5.65
CA SER A 126 -23.68 -3.94 -6.90
C SER A 126 -23.00 -3.05 -7.95
N GLU A 127 -23.53 -1.86 -8.23
CA GLU A 127 -22.90 -0.90 -9.15
C GLU A 127 -21.46 -0.57 -8.74
N ARG A 128 -21.24 -0.28 -7.46
CA ARG A 128 -19.90 0.04 -6.93
C ARG A 128 -18.93 -1.14 -7.06
N ARG A 129 -19.39 -2.38 -6.81
CA ARG A 129 -18.59 -3.60 -7.01
C ARG A 129 -18.23 -3.82 -8.47
N ARG A 130 -19.13 -3.55 -9.42
CA ARG A 130 -18.87 -3.72 -10.86
C ARG A 130 -17.73 -2.83 -11.35
N VAL A 131 -17.69 -1.58 -10.87
CA VAL A 131 -16.58 -0.66 -11.13
C VAL A 131 -15.29 -1.23 -10.55
N LEU A 132 -15.27 -1.62 -9.26
CA LEU A 132 -14.07 -2.20 -8.63
C LEU A 132 -13.58 -3.48 -9.30
N ARG A 133 -14.48 -4.36 -9.75
CA ARG A 133 -14.12 -5.57 -10.52
C ARG A 133 -13.43 -5.22 -11.83
N SER A 134 -13.89 -4.16 -12.50
CA SER A 134 -13.29 -3.70 -13.76
C SER A 134 -11.93 -3.05 -13.53
N ILE A 135 -11.76 -2.33 -12.41
CA ILE A 135 -10.44 -1.84 -11.96
C ILE A 135 -9.51 -3.03 -11.67
N LEU A 136 -9.95 -4.01 -10.89
CA LEU A 136 -9.16 -5.21 -10.58
C LEU A 136 -8.73 -5.94 -11.86
N GLN A 137 -9.65 -6.17 -12.80
CA GLN A 137 -9.30 -6.80 -14.06
C GLN A 137 -8.28 -5.98 -14.86
N HIS A 138 -8.43 -4.65 -14.91
CA HIS A 138 -7.45 -3.79 -15.57
C HIS A 138 -6.06 -3.89 -14.93
N VAL A 139 -5.99 -3.88 -13.60
CA VAL A 139 -4.72 -4.01 -12.86
C VAL A 139 -4.04 -5.35 -13.16
N LEU A 140 -4.80 -6.45 -13.20
CA LEU A 140 -4.25 -7.77 -13.52
C LEU A 140 -3.80 -7.87 -14.97
N ASP A 141 -4.59 -7.35 -15.91
CA ASP A 141 -4.30 -7.38 -17.35
C ASP A 141 -3.07 -6.51 -17.70
N HIS A 142 -2.78 -5.47 -16.91
CA HIS A 142 -1.73 -4.47 -17.19
C HIS A 142 -0.67 -4.32 -16.09
N GLN A 143 -0.51 -5.33 -15.23
CA GLN A 143 0.39 -5.26 -14.06
C GLN A 143 1.82 -4.85 -14.43
N GLU A 144 2.37 -5.35 -15.54
CA GLU A 144 3.72 -5.04 -15.99
C GLU A 144 3.87 -3.56 -16.34
N GLN A 145 2.89 -2.99 -17.03
CA GLN A 145 2.91 -1.58 -17.42
C GLN A 145 2.80 -0.68 -16.19
N ILE A 146 1.92 -1.02 -15.24
CA ILE A 146 1.79 -0.28 -13.99
C ILE A 146 3.11 -0.35 -13.20
N CYS A 147 3.73 -1.53 -13.11
CA CYS A 147 5.03 -1.69 -12.47
C CYS A 147 6.12 -0.85 -13.13
N ARG A 148 6.18 -0.81 -14.47
CA ARG A 148 7.15 0.02 -15.22
C ARG A 148 6.99 1.50 -14.92
N VAL A 149 5.75 1.99 -14.94
CA VAL A 149 5.44 3.40 -14.62
C VAL A 149 5.84 3.73 -13.18
N SER A 150 5.45 2.89 -12.22
CA SER A 150 5.80 3.09 -10.80
C SER A 150 7.31 3.02 -10.55
N SER A 151 8.01 2.12 -11.24
CA SER A 151 9.47 1.95 -11.14
C SER A 151 10.21 3.15 -11.70
N LEU A 152 9.75 3.67 -12.85
CA LEU A 152 10.35 4.84 -13.48
C LEU A 152 10.19 6.09 -12.61
N ASP A 153 8.99 6.33 -12.06
CA ASP A 153 8.69 7.53 -11.28
C ASP A 153 9.34 7.51 -9.88
N SER A 154 9.54 6.33 -9.28
CA SER A 154 10.05 6.24 -7.90
C SER A 154 11.45 5.65 -7.75
N GLY A 155 12.04 5.10 -8.81
CA GLY A 155 13.34 4.44 -8.80
C GLY A 155 13.37 3.00 -8.24
N LYS A 156 12.21 2.41 -7.91
CA LYS A 156 12.13 1.04 -7.40
C LYS A 156 12.38 0.01 -8.50
N THR A 157 12.71 -1.23 -8.12
CA THR A 157 12.83 -2.34 -9.07
C THR A 157 11.46 -2.83 -9.52
N MET A 158 11.40 -3.52 -10.66
CA MET A 158 10.17 -4.14 -11.16
C MET A 158 9.57 -5.16 -10.17
N ILE A 159 10.42 -5.91 -9.48
CA ILE A 159 9.99 -6.89 -8.46
C ILE A 159 9.37 -6.18 -7.26
N ASP A 160 9.97 -5.07 -6.81
CA ASP A 160 9.42 -4.29 -5.71
C ASP A 160 8.13 -3.59 -6.09
N ALA A 161 8.00 -3.16 -7.35
CA ALA A 161 6.74 -2.66 -7.88
C ALA A 161 5.66 -3.77 -7.89
N GLN A 162 5.99 -4.99 -8.35
CA GLN A 162 5.02 -6.09 -8.37
C GLN A 162 4.51 -6.42 -6.96
N LEU A 163 5.40 -6.46 -5.97
CA LEU A 163 5.07 -6.86 -4.60
C LEU A 163 4.43 -5.73 -3.78
N GLY A 164 4.89 -4.49 -3.97
CA GLY A 164 4.42 -3.34 -3.21
C GLY A 164 3.34 -2.48 -3.88
N GLU A 165 3.16 -2.58 -5.20
CA GLU A 165 2.12 -1.83 -5.92
C GLU A 165 0.95 -2.73 -6.29
N ILE A 166 1.23 -3.85 -6.97
CA ILE A 166 0.20 -4.70 -7.58
C ILE A 166 -0.43 -5.62 -6.55
N MET A 167 0.37 -6.44 -5.86
CA MET A 167 -0.13 -7.47 -4.95
C MET A 167 -1.05 -6.88 -3.88
N VAL A 168 -0.60 -5.84 -3.18
CA VAL A 168 -1.36 -5.18 -2.11
C VAL A 168 -2.63 -4.48 -2.62
N THR A 169 -2.60 -3.91 -3.83
CA THR A 169 -3.76 -3.24 -4.43
C THR A 169 -4.79 -4.25 -4.91
N ALA A 170 -4.34 -5.35 -5.54
CA ALA A 170 -5.19 -6.44 -5.96
C ALA A 170 -5.87 -7.10 -4.76
N GLU A 171 -5.16 -7.30 -3.65
CA GLU A 171 -5.73 -7.86 -2.42
C GLU A 171 -6.78 -6.92 -1.82
N LYS A 172 -6.48 -5.61 -1.74
CA LYS A 172 -7.46 -4.62 -1.24
C LYS A 172 -8.72 -4.59 -2.11
N LEU A 173 -8.58 -4.61 -3.44
CA LEU A 173 -9.72 -4.70 -4.37
C LEU A 173 -10.54 -5.96 -4.12
N GLN A 174 -9.89 -7.13 -4.08
CA GLN A 174 -10.57 -8.41 -3.84
C GLN A 174 -11.31 -8.42 -2.51
N TRP A 175 -10.65 -7.97 -1.44
CA TRP A 175 -11.24 -7.88 -0.12
C TRP A 175 -12.45 -6.96 -0.12
N THR A 176 -12.35 -5.75 -0.68
CA THR A 176 -13.48 -4.80 -0.72
C THR A 176 -14.64 -5.32 -1.56
N ILE A 177 -14.37 -5.96 -2.71
CA ILE A 177 -15.40 -6.58 -3.55
C ILE A 177 -16.15 -7.68 -2.78
N LYS A 178 -15.43 -8.51 -2.02
CA LYS A 178 -15.99 -9.67 -1.32
C LYS A 178 -16.65 -9.32 0.02
N HIS A 179 -16.10 -8.34 0.74
CA HIS A 179 -16.44 -8.08 2.14
C HIS A 179 -16.99 -6.68 2.42
N GLY A 180 -16.89 -5.74 1.48
CA GLY A 180 -17.22 -4.34 1.72
C GLY A 180 -18.67 -4.09 2.14
N GLU A 181 -19.64 -4.75 1.49
CA GLU A 181 -21.07 -4.57 1.83
C GLU A 181 -21.36 -5.10 3.24
N LYS A 182 -20.74 -6.23 3.62
CA LYS A 182 -20.85 -6.77 4.98
C LYS A 182 -20.24 -5.81 6.01
N ALA A 183 -19.14 -5.14 5.68
CA ALA A 183 -18.48 -4.17 6.56
C ALA A 183 -19.35 -2.92 6.80
N LEU A 184 -20.16 -2.52 5.82
CA LEU A 184 -21.06 -1.35 5.91
C LEU A 184 -22.49 -1.72 6.31
N ARG A 185 -22.73 -2.95 6.78
CA ARG A 185 -24.07 -3.40 7.16
C ARG A 185 -24.56 -2.66 8.41
N PRO A 186 -25.82 -2.18 8.44
CA PRO A 186 -26.40 -1.62 9.65
C PRO A 186 -26.32 -2.58 10.83
N SER A 187 -26.08 -2.03 12.02
CA SER A 187 -25.99 -2.81 13.26
C SER A 187 -26.94 -2.29 14.32
N LYS A 188 -27.48 -3.19 15.15
CA LYS A 188 -28.40 -2.82 16.23
C LYS A 188 -27.61 -2.41 17.49
N ARG A 189 -28.20 -1.55 18.30
CA ARG A 189 -27.71 -1.21 19.64
C ARG A 189 -28.75 -1.64 20.67
N PRO A 190 -28.35 -2.35 21.74
CA PRO A 190 -29.29 -2.79 22.77
C PRO A 190 -29.90 -1.57 23.48
N THR A 191 -31.17 -1.69 23.86
CA THR A 191 -31.86 -0.72 24.71
C THR A 191 -32.15 -1.35 26.08
N ASN A 192 -32.22 -0.52 27.13
CA ASN A 192 -32.59 -0.99 28.46
C ASN A 192 -34.13 -1.16 28.57
N LEU A 193 -34.59 -1.81 29.64
CA LEU A 193 -36.00 -2.15 29.84
C LEU A 193 -36.91 -0.91 29.87
N LEU A 194 -36.42 0.21 30.43
CA LEU A 194 -37.13 1.50 30.46
C LEU A 194 -37.34 2.09 29.06
N LEU A 195 -36.56 1.68 28.08
CA LEU A 195 -36.63 2.09 26.67
C LEU A 195 -36.98 0.92 25.74
N SER A 196 -37.67 -0.10 26.25
CA SER A 196 -38.06 -1.31 25.50
C SER A 196 -38.95 -1.03 24.27
N TYR A 197 -39.64 0.11 24.26
CA TYR A 197 -40.43 0.60 23.11
C TYR A 197 -39.60 1.33 22.03
N LYS A 198 -38.28 1.51 22.23
CA LYS A 198 -37.37 2.12 21.26
C LYS A 198 -36.42 1.09 20.66
N LYS A 199 -35.98 1.33 19.41
CA LYS A 199 -34.94 0.55 18.71
C LYS A 199 -33.79 1.47 18.32
N GLY A 200 -32.56 1.06 18.61
CA GLY A 200 -31.36 1.75 18.16
C GLY A 200 -30.68 1.01 17.01
N THR A 201 -30.38 1.73 15.93
CA THR A 201 -29.59 1.23 14.79
C THR A 201 -28.48 2.20 14.44
N VAL A 202 -27.38 1.67 13.93
CA VAL A 202 -26.27 2.43 13.34
C VAL A 202 -26.25 2.12 11.85
N HIS A 203 -26.28 3.17 11.05
CA HIS A 203 -26.19 3.15 9.60
C HIS A 203 -24.91 3.84 9.17
N TYR A 204 -24.34 3.39 8.05
CA TYR A 204 -23.15 4.00 7.46
C TYR A 204 -23.56 4.70 6.18
N GLU A 205 -23.42 6.02 6.16
CA GLU A 205 -23.72 6.87 5.01
C GLU A 205 -22.41 7.42 4.42
N PRO A 206 -22.35 7.71 3.11
CA PRO A 206 -21.22 8.39 2.52
C PRO A 206 -20.99 9.75 3.20
N LEU A 207 -19.73 10.11 3.41
CA LEU A 207 -19.34 11.39 4.00
C LEU A 207 -19.45 12.57 3.02
N GLY A 208 -19.44 12.30 1.72
CA GLY A 208 -19.36 13.32 0.68
C GLY A 208 -18.03 13.23 -0.08
N VAL A 209 -17.32 14.34 -0.22
CA VAL A 209 -15.97 14.35 -0.81
C VAL A 209 -14.92 14.20 0.29
N VAL A 210 -13.98 13.28 0.08
CA VAL A 210 -12.85 13.05 0.97
C VAL A 210 -11.54 13.38 0.28
N ALA A 211 -10.50 13.72 1.04
CA ALA A 211 -9.17 13.96 0.51
C ALA A 211 -8.19 12.86 0.95
N ALA A 212 -7.32 12.45 0.04
CA ALA A 212 -6.18 11.59 0.36
C ALA A 212 -4.88 12.31 0.01
N LEU A 213 -4.02 12.55 1.00
CA LEU A 213 -2.68 13.09 0.80
C LEU A 213 -1.70 11.93 0.89
N VAL A 214 -1.08 11.57 -0.23
CA VAL A 214 -0.41 10.27 -0.39
C VAL A 214 1.10 10.42 -0.62
N SER A 215 1.89 9.51 -0.03
CA SER A 215 3.35 9.49 -0.14
C SER A 215 3.85 8.89 -1.45
N TRP A 216 5.13 9.12 -1.74
CA TRP A 216 5.82 8.80 -2.99
C TRP A 216 6.38 7.38 -3.08
N ASN A 217 6.44 6.62 -2.00
CA ASN A 217 7.16 5.34 -1.98
C ASN A 217 6.47 4.24 -2.79
N TYR A 218 5.14 4.16 -2.74
CA TYR A 218 4.33 3.27 -3.56
C TYR A 218 3.23 4.08 -4.28
N PRO A 219 3.56 4.88 -5.31
CA PRO A 219 2.65 5.88 -5.87
C PRO A 219 1.37 5.28 -6.44
N PHE A 220 1.39 4.04 -6.97
CA PHE A 220 0.17 3.41 -7.46
C PHE A 220 -0.71 2.91 -6.31
N HIS A 221 -0.14 2.13 -5.39
CA HIS A 221 -0.89 1.61 -4.24
C HIS A 221 -1.45 2.73 -3.36
N ASN A 222 -0.62 3.72 -3.04
CA ASN A 222 -1.02 4.83 -2.19
C ASN A 222 -2.09 5.70 -2.86
N PHE A 223 -2.13 5.77 -4.19
CA PHE A 223 -3.18 6.45 -4.94
C PHE A 223 -4.49 5.63 -4.95
N ILE A 224 -4.43 4.37 -5.39
CA ILE A 224 -5.61 3.55 -5.62
C ILE A 224 -6.23 3.07 -4.30
N GLY A 225 -5.41 2.83 -3.27
CA GLY A 225 -5.85 2.33 -1.97
C GLY A 225 -7.00 3.15 -1.35
N PRO A 226 -6.84 4.47 -1.14
CA PRO A 226 -7.90 5.35 -0.67
C PRO A 226 -9.07 5.46 -1.64
N VAL A 227 -8.81 5.43 -2.95
CA VAL A 227 -9.85 5.48 -3.99
C VAL A 227 -10.81 4.29 -3.88
N ILE A 228 -10.28 3.06 -3.73
CA ILE A 228 -11.08 1.83 -3.58
C ILE A 228 -12.09 1.98 -2.45
N SER A 229 -11.61 2.35 -1.26
CA SER A 229 -12.45 2.51 -0.07
C SER A 229 -13.46 3.65 -0.23
N SER A 230 -13.05 4.75 -0.84
CA SER A 230 -13.88 5.94 -1.00
C SER A 230 -15.05 5.70 -1.95
N ILE A 231 -14.78 5.23 -3.18
CA ILE A 231 -15.84 5.01 -4.15
C ILE A 231 -16.75 3.85 -3.73
N PHE A 232 -16.23 2.83 -3.05
CA PHE A 232 -17.07 1.75 -2.52
C PHE A 232 -18.05 2.25 -1.45
N ALA A 233 -17.57 3.12 -0.54
CA ALA A 233 -18.41 3.73 0.48
C ALA A 233 -19.39 4.79 -0.07
N GLY A 234 -19.28 5.16 -1.36
CA GLY A 234 -20.16 6.14 -2.00
C GLY A 234 -19.65 7.58 -1.95
N ASN A 235 -18.36 7.76 -1.62
CA ASN A 235 -17.72 9.06 -1.55
C ASN A 235 -17.09 9.45 -2.90
N GLY A 236 -16.97 10.75 -3.14
CA GLY A 236 -16.03 11.33 -4.11
C GLY A 236 -14.67 11.52 -3.46
N ILE A 237 -13.61 11.60 -4.24
CA ILE A 237 -12.25 11.69 -3.69
C ILE A 237 -11.34 12.64 -4.49
N VAL A 238 -10.59 13.46 -3.75
CA VAL A 238 -9.46 14.24 -4.27
C VAL A 238 -8.16 13.66 -3.72
N VAL A 239 -7.29 13.13 -4.59
CA VAL A 239 -6.01 12.55 -4.22
C VAL A 239 -4.89 13.56 -4.49
N LYS A 240 -4.27 14.10 -3.44
CA LYS A 240 -3.04 14.89 -3.54
C LYS A 240 -1.83 13.98 -3.52
N VAL A 241 -1.16 13.85 -4.67
CA VAL A 241 0.06 13.07 -4.80
C VAL A 241 1.30 13.85 -4.35
N SER A 242 2.37 13.12 -4.04
CA SER A 242 3.67 13.73 -3.80
C SER A 242 4.26 14.32 -5.07
N GLU A 243 4.91 15.46 -4.91
CA GLU A 243 5.68 16.17 -5.92
C GLU A 243 6.80 15.30 -6.50
N GLN A 244 7.32 14.35 -5.71
CA GLN A 244 8.39 13.44 -6.12
C GLN A 244 7.95 12.40 -7.16
N THR A 245 6.66 12.04 -7.18
CA THR A 245 6.11 10.98 -8.05
C THR A 245 4.79 11.42 -8.68
N CYS A 246 4.73 12.66 -9.14
CA CYS A 246 3.50 13.24 -9.68
C CYS A 246 3.34 13.01 -11.19
N TRP A 247 4.37 12.49 -11.87
CA TRP A 247 4.30 12.19 -13.31
C TRP A 247 3.32 11.05 -13.60
N SER A 248 3.34 10.00 -12.79
CA SER A 248 2.46 8.83 -12.95
C SER A 248 0.99 9.08 -12.55
N ALA A 249 0.70 10.16 -11.83
CA ALA A 249 -0.60 10.39 -11.21
C ALA A 249 -1.76 10.50 -12.22
N ALA A 250 -1.52 11.17 -13.36
CA ALA A 250 -2.53 11.30 -14.41
C ALA A 250 -2.94 9.94 -14.99
N TYR A 251 -1.96 9.05 -15.21
CA TYR A 251 -2.21 7.70 -15.70
C TYR A 251 -3.04 6.87 -14.69
N TYR A 252 -2.69 6.89 -13.41
CA TYR A 252 -3.47 6.18 -12.38
C TYR A 252 -4.90 6.73 -12.23
N THR A 253 -5.06 8.03 -12.41
CA THR A 253 -6.38 8.67 -12.45
C THR A 253 -7.20 8.14 -13.63
N SER A 254 -6.60 8.04 -14.81
CA SER A 254 -7.26 7.51 -16.02
C SER A 254 -7.69 6.04 -15.87
N ILE A 255 -6.98 5.22 -15.09
CA ILE A 255 -7.41 3.85 -14.77
C ILE A 255 -8.77 3.86 -14.08
N VAL A 256 -8.92 4.63 -13.02
CA VAL A 256 -10.17 4.67 -12.26
C VAL A 256 -11.29 5.34 -13.07
N ARG A 257 -10.98 6.44 -13.77
CA ARG A 257 -11.93 7.17 -14.61
C ARG A 257 -12.45 6.31 -15.77
N GLY A 258 -11.58 5.55 -16.43
CA GLY A 258 -11.98 4.64 -17.51
C GLY A 258 -12.95 3.56 -17.01
N ALA A 259 -12.77 3.04 -15.79
CA ALA A 259 -13.74 2.13 -15.19
C ALA A 259 -15.08 2.81 -14.88
N LEU A 260 -15.07 4.03 -14.33
CA LEU A 260 -16.31 4.78 -14.08
C LEU A 260 -17.08 5.05 -15.37
N GLU A 261 -16.40 5.55 -16.40
CA GLU A 261 -16.97 5.83 -17.72
C GLU A 261 -17.54 4.57 -18.39
N ALA A 262 -16.82 3.45 -18.33
CA ALA A 262 -17.29 2.17 -18.90
C ALA A 262 -18.60 1.69 -18.28
N HIS A 263 -18.89 2.07 -17.02
CA HIS A 263 -20.15 1.77 -16.33
C HIS A 263 -21.16 2.93 -16.38
N GLY A 264 -20.89 4.00 -17.14
CA GLY A 264 -21.79 5.14 -17.31
C GLY A 264 -21.84 6.10 -16.11
N HIS A 265 -20.80 6.08 -15.26
CA HIS A 265 -20.68 6.97 -14.12
C HIS A 265 -19.75 8.15 -14.43
N ASP A 266 -19.91 9.23 -13.67
CA ASP A 266 -19.12 10.45 -13.87
C ASP A 266 -17.65 10.24 -13.46
N PRO A 267 -16.67 10.36 -14.38
CA PRO A 267 -15.26 10.20 -14.06
C PRO A 267 -14.73 11.29 -13.12
N THR A 268 -15.38 12.44 -13.02
CA THR A 268 -14.90 13.54 -12.16
C THR A 268 -15.09 13.26 -10.67
N LEU A 269 -15.74 12.14 -10.31
CA LEU A 269 -15.82 11.60 -8.96
C LEU A 269 -14.44 11.43 -8.30
N VAL A 270 -13.43 11.15 -9.11
CA VAL A 270 -12.05 10.97 -8.68
C VAL A 270 -11.19 12.04 -9.33
N GLN A 271 -10.50 12.82 -8.50
CA GLN A 271 -9.57 13.87 -8.93
C GLN A 271 -8.18 13.55 -8.42
N SER A 272 -7.17 13.86 -9.23
CA SER A 272 -5.79 13.92 -8.78
C SER A 272 -5.27 15.34 -8.86
N VAL A 273 -4.52 15.73 -7.84
CA VAL A 273 -3.90 17.04 -7.75
C VAL A 273 -2.48 16.88 -7.23
N VAL A 274 -1.61 17.82 -7.60
CA VAL A 274 -0.30 17.99 -6.96
C VAL A 274 -0.16 19.46 -6.65
N CYS A 275 0.38 19.82 -5.50
CA CYS A 275 0.60 21.22 -5.13
C CYS A 275 1.79 21.30 -4.20
N TRP A 276 2.44 22.46 -4.17
CA TRP A 276 3.54 22.73 -3.24
C TRP A 276 3.03 22.83 -1.79
N PRO A 277 3.90 22.62 -0.78
CA PRO A 277 3.53 22.62 0.63
C PRO A 277 2.73 23.85 1.08
N GLN A 278 3.02 25.04 0.54
CA GLN A 278 2.35 26.29 0.88
C GLN A 278 0.86 26.29 0.49
N THR A 279 0.49 25.52 -0.52
CA THR A 279 -0.88 25.42 -1.04
C THR A 279 -1.65 24.25 -0.41
N ALA A 280 -0.96 23.24 0.13
CA ALA A 280 -1.60 22.05 0.72
C ALA A 280 -2.53 22.38 1.91
N GLY A 281 -2.26 23.48 2.61
CA GLY A 281 -3.13 24.01 3.68
C GLY A 281 -4.55 24.34 3.19
N HIS A 282 -4.69 24.79 1.94
CA HIS A 282 -5.97 25.11 1.32
C HIS A 282 -6.86 23.88 1.17
N LEU A 283 -6.31 22.76 0.68
CA LEU A 283 -7.04 21.49 0.57
C LEU A 283 -7.42 20.93 1.94
N THR A 284 -6.49 20.95 2.89
CA THR A 284 -6.65 20.30 4.20
C THR A 284 -7.56 21.05 5.17
N SER A 285 -7.86 22.31 4.90
CA SER A 285 -8.88 23.08 5.63
C SER A 285 -10.02 23.54 4.75
N HIS A 286 -10.28 22.84 3.64
CA HIS A 286 -11.39 23.18 2.75
C HIS A 286 -12.71 22.70 3.38
N PRO A 287 -13.75 23.55 3.48
CA PRO A 287 -14.99 23.21 4.17
C PRO A 287 -15.75 22.03 3.55
N ASP A 288 -15.62 21.83 2.24
CA ASP A 288 -16.30 20.73 1.52
C ASP A 288 -15.56 19.38 1.60
N ILE A 289 -14.42 19.31 2.31
CA ILE A 289 -13.72 18.04 2.55
C ILE A 289 -14.20 17.45 3.88
N ALA A 290 -14.90 16.32 3.78
CA ALA A 290 -15.54 15.67 4.92
C ALA A 290 -14.59 14.74 5.71
N HIS A 291 -13.48 14.32 5.12
CA HIS A 291 -12.49 13.45 5.76
C HIS A 291 -11.14 13.54 5.05
N ILE A 292 -10.05 13.41 5.80
CA ILE A 292 -8.69 13.38 5.28
C ILE A 292 -8.00 12.06 5.65
N THR A 293 -7.50 11.35 4.65
CA THR A 293 -6.50 10.29 4.84
C THR A 293 -5.12 10.87 4.52
N PHE A 294 -4.22 10.85 5.49
CA PHE A 294 -2.84 11.31 5.33
C PHE A 294 -1.87 10.14 5.43
N ILE A 295 -1.01 9.99 4.43
CA ILE A 295 0.07 8.99 4.42
C ILE A 295 1.38 9.74 4.22
N GLY A 296 2.25 9.72 5.23
CA GLY A 296 3.53 10.43 5.13
C GLY A 296 4.27 10.60 6.46
N SER A 297 5.16 11.59 6.50
CA SER A 297 6.01 11.80 7.69
C SER A 297 5.25 12.46 8.85
N ARG A 298 5.68 12.15 10.08
CA ARG A 298 5.14 12.74 11.30
C ARG A 298 5.20 14.27 11.34
N PRO A 299 6.30 14.95 10.97
CA PRO A 299 6.33 16.42 10.95
C PRO A 299 5.26 17.01 10.03
N VAL A 300 5.06 16.42 8.85
CA VAL A 300 4.02 16.88 7.91
C VAL A 300 2.61 16.59 8.45
N CYS A 301 2.41 15.45 9.12
CA CYS A 301 1.13 15.13 9.75
C CYS A 301 0.72 16.18 10.78
N HIS A 302 1.65 16.73 11.55
CA HIS A 302 1.33 17.81 12.50
C HIS A 302 0.79 19.05 11.77
N HIS A 303 1.37 19.42 10.62
CA HIS A 303 0.84 20.51 9.79
C HIS A 303 -0.54 20.19 9.22
N VAL A 304 -0.77 18.96 8.74
CA VAL A 304 -2.05 18.53 8.19
C VAL A 304 -3.14 18.52 9.27
N ALA A 305 -2.86 17.95 10.45
CA ALA A 305 -3.80 17.91 11.56
C ALA A 305 -4.15 19.31 12.07
N ALA A 306 -3.15 20.20 12.21
CA ALA A 306 -3.38 21.59 12.59
C ALA A 306 -4.22 22.34 11.53
N SER A 307 -4.02 22.01 10.25
CA SER A 307 -4.80 22.57 9.15
C SER A 307 -6.26 22.10 9.17
N ALA A 308 -6.48 20.79 9.28
CA ALA A 308 -7.80 20.16 9.33
C ALA A 308 -8.63 20.58 10.56
N ALA A 309 -7.97 20.90 11.67
CA ALA A 309 -8.62 21.41 12.88
C ALA A 309 -9.39 22.73 12.64
N ARG A 310 -9.04 23.52 11.62
CA ARG A 310 -9.77 24.77 11.28
C ARG A 310 -11.20 24.52 10.82
N THR A 311 -11.47 23.36 10.22
CA THR A 311 -12.80 22.93 9.75
C THR A 311 -13.34 21.74 10.53
N LEU A 312 -12.64 21.29 11.58
CA LEU A 312 -12.92 20.08 12.34
C LEU A 312 -13.02 18.82 11.47
N THR A 313 -12.28 18.80 10.35
CA THR A 313 -12.27 17.66 9.43
C THR A 313 -11.53 16.49 10.08
N PRO A 314 -12.15 15.29 10.21
CA PRO A 314 -11.48 14.11 10.75
C PRO A 314 -10.27 13.70 9.91
N VAL A 315 -9.18 13.32 10.58
CA VAL A 315 -7.93 12.88 9.96
C VAL A 315 -7.61 11.45 10.39
N VAL A 316 -7.42 10.56 9.42
CA VAL A 316 -6.76 9.27 9.61
C VAL A 316 -5.34 9.39 9.07
N ALA A 317 -4.34 9.15 9.91
CA ALA A 317 -2.94 9.32 9.57
C ALA A 317 -2.17 8.00 9.68
N GLU A 318 -1.56 7.60 8.57
CA GLU A 318 -0.58 6.51 8.49
C GLU A 318 0.82 7.12 8.38
N LEU A 319 1.65 6.87 9.38
CA LEU A 319 2.95 7.53 9.54
C LEU A 319 4.10 6.54 9.41
N GLY A 320 5.30 7.09 9.21
CA GLY A 320 6.55 6.35 9.26
C GLY A 320 6.78 5.64 10.61
N GLY A 321 7.60 4.59 10.57
CA GLY A 321 7.79 3.63 11.66
C GLY A 321 9.25 3.31 11.90
N LYS A 322 9.53 2.59 12.99
CA LYS A 322 10.86 2.05 13.31
C LYS A 322 10.70 0.57 13.69
N ASP A 323 10.14 -0.16 12.74
CA ASP A 323 9.59 -1.49 12.96
C ASP A 323 10.69 -2.50 13.29
N ALA A 324 10.37 -3.36 14.26
CA ALA A 324 11.29 -4.36 14.79
C ALA A 324 10.90 -5.77 14.33
N ALA A 325 11.90 -6.52 13.88
CA ALA A 325 11.83 -7.97 13.72
C ALA A 325 12.59 -8.63 14.88
N MET A 326 11.95 -9.58 15.57
CA MET A 326 12.56 -10.27 16.71
C MET A 326 12.88 -11.72 16.36
N VAL A 327 14.15 -12.11 16.51
CA VAL A 327 14.63 -13.46 16.23
C VAL A 327 15.03 -14.12 17.55
N LEU A 328 14.25 -15.12 17.96
CA LEU A 328 14.42 -15.83 19.22
C LEU A 328 15.33 -17.05 19.07
N ASP A 329 15.86 -17.53 20.20
CA ASP A 329 16.77 -18.67 20.24
C ASP A 329 16.11 -19.96 19.74
N SER A 330 14.79 -20.09 19.91
CA SER A 330 14.00 -21.22 19.40
C SER A 330 14.00 -21.29 17.86
N ALA A 331 14.14 -20.16 17.18
CA ALA A 331 14.14 -20.07 15.73
C ALA A 331 15.51 -20.40 15.10
N ALA A 332 16.46 -20.94 15.87
CA ALA A 332 17.83 -21.22 15.42
C ALA A 332 17.91 -22.16 14.21
N ARG A 333 16.93 -23.06 14.02
CA ARG A 333 16.86 -23.98 12.88
C ARG A 333 16.37 -23.31 11.59
N ASP A 334 15.62 -22.22 11.72
CA ASP A 334 15.00 -21.49 10.61
C ASP A 334 15.82 -20.28 10.13
N LEU A 335 17.01 -20.06 10.70
CA LEU A 335 17.83 -18.88 10.39
C LEU A 335 18.06 -18.64 8.88
N PRO A 336 18.30 -19.67 8.03
CA PRO A 336 18.41 -19.45 6.59
C PRO A 336 17.17 -18.76 5.98
N ARG A 337 15.98 -19.28 6.29
CA ARG A 337 14.70 -18.72 5.83
C ARG A 337 14.43 -17.34 6.42
N ILE A 338 14.75 -17.16 7.71
CA ILE A 338 14.58 -15.87 8.40
C ILE A 338 15.49 -14.82 7.76
N ALA A 339 16.74 -15.16 7.45
CA ALA A 339 17.67 -14.23 6.79
C ALA A 339 17.13 -13.73 5.44
N ASP A 340 16.46 -14.58 4.65
CA ASP A 340 15.81 -14.16 3.40
C ASP A 340 14.71 -13.13 3.65
N ILE A 341 13.87 -13.36 4.67
CA ILE A 341 12.80 -12.44 5.08
C ILE A 341 13.39 -11.11 5.56
N LEU A 342 14.46 -11.15 6.35
CA LEU A 342 15.11 -9.94 6.89
C LEU A 342 15.74 -9.10 5.78
N LEU A 343 16.44 -9.73 4.83
CA LEU A 343 17.00 -9.05 3.66
C LEU A 343 15.88 -8.37 2.85
N ARG A 344 14.82 -9.11 2.55
CA ARG A 344 13.68 -8.58 1.81
C ARG A 344 12.99 -7.44 2.55
N GLY A 345 12.66 -7.64 3.81
CA GLY A 345 11.94 -6.66 4.62
C GLY A 345 12.72 -5.38 4.88
N THR A 346 14.06 -5.43 4.82
CA THR A 346 14.92 -4.26 5.01
C THR A 346 15.20 -3.53 3.71
N PHE A 347 15.49 -4.25 2.61
CA PHE A 347 16.01 -3.65 1.38
C PHE A 347 14.96 -3.46 0.27
N GLN A 348 13.75 -4.00 0.42
CA GLN A 348 12.66 -3.75 -0.52
C GLN A 348 12.43 -2.25 -0.73
N ALA A 349 12.32 -1.83 -1.99
CA ALA A 349 12.17 -0.44 -2.40
C ALA A 349 13.27 0.48 -1.79
N SER A 350 14.48 -0.06 -1.65
CA SER A 350 15.63 0.63 -1.03
C SER A 350 15.36 1.03 0.42
N GLY A 351 14.58 0.23 1.15
CA GLY A 351 14.18 0.51 2.54
C GLY A 351 13.18 1.65 2.70
N GLN A 352 12.63 2.19 1.60
CA GLN A 352 11.64 3.27 1.63
C GLN A 352 10.23 2.70 1.84
N ASN A 353 10.03 2.00 2.96
CA ASN A 353 8.79 1.31 3.30
C ASN A 353 8.41 1.59 4.76
N CYS A 354 7.20 2.08 5.02
CA CYS A 354 6.75 2.45 6.37
C CYS A 354 6.63 1.24 7.32
N ILE A 355 6.37 0.05 6.76
CA ILE A 355 6.36 -1.23 7.47
C ILE A 355 7.64 -2.04 7.23
N GLY A 356 8.71 -1.38 6.78
CA GLY A 356 10.01 -1.99 6.52
C GLY A 356 10.71 -2.37 7.82
N ILE A 357 11.49 -3.46 7.78
CA ILE A 357 12.27 -3.89 8.95
C ILE A 357 13.42 -2.91 9.14
N GLU A 358 13.33 -2.07 10.17
CA GLU A 358 14.37 -1.09 10.49
C GLU A 358 15.30 -1.56 11.62
N ARG A 359 14.82 -2.49 12.45
CA ARG A 359 15.56 -3.02 13.60
C ARG A 359 15.41 -4.52 13.70
N ILE A 360 16.52 -5.24 13.75
CA ILE A 360 16.54 -6.68 13.99
C ILE A 360 17.03 -6.89 15.42
N ILE A 361 16.19 -7.45 16.28
CA ILE A 361 16.53 -7.77 17.66
C ILE A 361 16.75 -9.28 17.73
N ALA A 362 17.99 -9.71 17.91
CA ALA A 362 18.35 -11.12 17.95
C ALA A 362 18.83 -11.53 19.34
N THR A 363 18.34 -12.69 19.82
CA THR A 363 18.72 -13.25 21.12
C THR A 363 20.10 -13.93 21.07
N PRO A 364 20.73 -14.20 22.22
CA PRO A 364 22.15 -14.54 22.28
C PRO A 364 22.59 -15.73 21.42
N LYS A 365 21.80 -16.80 21.29
CA LYS A 365 22.23 -18.01 20.53
C LYS A 365 22.15 -17.85 19.02
N VAL A 366 21.37 -16.88 18.54
CA VAL A 366 21.11 -16.67 17.11
C VAL A 366 21.82 -15.45 16.56
N TYR A 367 22.17 -14.47 17.39
CA TYR A 367 22.78 -13.21 16.97
C TYR A 367 24.02 -13.43 16.09
N ASP A 368 25.04 -14.14 16.60
CA ASP A 368 26.32 -14.25 15.90
C ASP A 368 26.19 -15.02 14.57
N LYS A 369 25.35 -16.07 14.57
CA LYS A 369 25.02 -16.84 13.35
C LYS A 369 24.31 -15.98 12.31
N LEU A 370 23.40 -15.11 12.75
CA LEU A 370 22.66 -14.21 11.88
C LEU A 370 23.59 -13.17 11.25
N VAL A 371 24.49 -12.58 12.05
CA VAL A 371 25.50 -11.63 11.56
C VAL A 371 26.41 -12.28 10.51
N GLU A 372 26.92 -13.48 10.80
CA GLU A 372 27.78 -14.25 9.90
C GLU A 372 27.08 -14.55 8.56
N MET A 373 25.80 -14.89 8.60
CA MET A 373 24.99 -15.20 7.41
C MET A 373 24.64 -13.95 6.59
N LEU A 374 24.30 -12.83 7.24
CA LEU A 374 23.83 -11.62 6.55
C LEU A 374 24.97 -10.80 5.96
N ALA A 375 26.11 -10.66 6.66
CA ALA A 375 27.20 -9.81 6.22
C ALA A 375 27.73 -10.06 4.80
N PRO A 376 28.00 -11.31 4.34
CA PRO A 376 28.40 -11.56 2.95
C PRO A 376 27.25 -11.27 1.96
N ARG A 377 26.00 -11.53 2.34
CA ARG A 377 24.83 -11.34 1.47
C ARG A 377 24.52 -9.86 1.24
N VAL A 378 24.57 -9.04 2.29
CA VAL A 378 24.37 -7.58 2.15
C VAL A 378 25.46 -6.96 1.28
N ARG A 379 26.73 -7.39 1.43
CA ARG A 379 27.83 -6.93 0.56
C ARG A 379 27.67 -7.32 -0.90
N ALA A 380 26.96 -8.40 -1.19
CA ALA A 380 26.73 -8.91 -2.54
C ALA A 380 25.52 -8.27 -3.23
N LEU A 381 24.69 -7.48 -2.53
CA LEU A 381 23.53 -6.83 -3.13
C LEU A 381 23.95 -5.81 -4.19
N ARG A 382 23.42 -5.96 -5.39
CA ARG A 382 23.66 -5.06 -6.52
C ARG A 382 22.58 -4.01 -6.59
N MET A 383 22.99 -2.77 -6.89
CA MET A 383 22.08 -1.65 -7.06
C MET A 383 21.80 -1.41 -8.55
N GLY A 384 20.55 -1.12 -8.89
CA GLY A 384 20.11 -0.86 -10.27
C GLY A 384 18.61 -1.16 -10.47
N LEU A 385 18.05 -0.72 -11.59
CA LEU A 385 16.63 -0.93 -11.92
C LEU A 385 16.27 -2.41 -12.06
N ASP A 386 17.15 -3.18 -12.69
CA ASP A 386 17.01 -4.62 -12.93
C ASP A 386 17.89 -5.47 -12.00
N GLN A 387 18.25 -4.91 -10.84
CA GLN A 387 19.14 -5.53 -9.86
C GLN A 387 18.40 -5.79 -8.54
N ASP A 388 19.17 -6.09 -7.48
CA ASP A 388 18.63 -6.54 -6.20
C ASP A 388 18.01 -5.38 -5.39
N VAL A 389 18.55 -4.17 -5.50
CA VAL A 389 18.07 -2.95 -4.80
C VAL A 389 17.96 -1.77 -5.77
N GLY A 390 16.84 -1.06 -5.72
CA GLY A 390 16.58 0.10 -6.59
C GLY A 390 17.32 1.38 -6.16
N ALA A 391 16.94 2.50 -6.77
CA ALA A 391 17.34 3.82 -6.31
C ALA A 391 16.44 4.31 -5.17
N MET A 392 16.91 5.31 -4.42
CA MET A 392 16.08 6.14 -3.57
C MET A 392 15.39 7.22 -4.41
N VAL A 393 14.26 7.76 -3.95
CA VAL A 393 13.49 8.74 -4.74
C VAL A 393 14.23 10.07 -4.95
N SER A 394 15.11 10.42 -4.00
CA SER A 394 15.94 11.63 -4.02
C SER A 394 17.16 11.45 -3.11
N ASP A 395 18.16 12.31 -3.26
CA ASP A 395 19.35 12.37 -2.41
C ASP A 395 19.15 13.16 -1.10
N ALA A 396 17.95 13.72 -0.88
CA ALA A 396 17.66 14.65 0.22
C ALA A 396 17.95 14.07 1.61
N SER A 397 17.87 12.74 1.79
CA SER A 397 18.17 12.07 3.07
C SER A 397 19.62 11.62 3.21
N PHE A 398 20.44 11.65 2.15
CA PHE A 398 21.74 10.97 2.13
C PHE A 398 22.70 11.49 3.21
N SER A 399 22.85 12.81 3.35
CA SER A 399 23.72 13.38 4.38
C SER A 399 23.28 13.00 5.80
N ARG A 400 21.96 12.92 6.04
CA ARG A 400 21.42 12.47 7.33
C ARG A 400 21.72 11.01 7.58
N LEU A 401 21.57 10.15 6.58
CA LEU A 401 21.87 8.72 6.69
C LEU A 401 23.36 8.48 6.96
N GLU A 402 24.26 9.16 6.24
CA GLU A 402 25.70 9.07 6.49
C GLU A 402 26.07 9.54 7.90
N ALA A 403 25.44 10.61 8.40
CA ALA A 403 25.63 11.08 9.76
C ALA A 403 25.15 10.04 10.80
N LEU A 404 23.95 9.48 10.64
CA LEU A 404 23.42 8.43 11.52
C LEU A 404 24.32 7.20 11.57
N VAL A 405 24.83 6.77 10.41
CA VAL A 405 25.80 5.66 10.32
C VAL A 405 27.10 6.02 11.02
N SER A 406 27.67 7.20 10.72
CA SER A 406 28.92 7.65 11.33
C SER A 406 28.82 7.76 12.85
N ASP A 407 27.71 8.27 13.37
CA ASP A 407 27.53 8.48 14.80
C ASP A 407 27.29 7.15 15.53
N ALA A 408 26.58 6.20 14.91
CA ALA A 408 26.46 4.84 15.44
C ALA A 408 27.83 4.15 15.54
N VAL A 409 28.69 4.31 14.52
CA VAL A 409 30.05 3.75 14.53
C VAL A 409 30.91 4.39 15.62
N LYS A 410 30.85 5.73 15.78
CA LYS A 410 31.54 6.43 16.89
C LYS A 410 31.06 5.95 18.26
N ALA A 411 29.78 5.59 18.38
CA ALA A 411 29.17 5.06 19.58
C ALA A 411 29.44 3.55 19.82
N GLY A 412 30.18 2.88 18.93
CA GLY A 412 30.63 1.49 19.11
C GLY A 412 29.94 0.45 18.22
N ALA A 413 29.00 0.83 17.35
CA ALA A 413 28.46 -0.10 16.36
C ALA A 413 29.52 -0.48 15.31
N ARG A 414 29.44 -1.70 14.76
CA ARG A 414 30.32 -2.13 13.67
C ARG A 414 29.62 -2.04 12.33
N LEU A 415 30.24 -1.33 11.39
CA LEU A 415 29.81 -1.25 9.99
C LEU A 415 30.40 -2.42 9.20
N LEU A 416 29.55 -3.36 8.76
CA LEU A 416 29.98 -4.56 8.02
C LEU A 416 29.81 -4.43 6.51
N ALA A 417 28.94 -3.52 6.05
CA ALA A 417 28.68 -3.25 4.65
C ALA A 417 28.13 -1.83 4.45
N GLY A 418 28.43 -1.21 3.31
CA GLY A 418 27.80 0.05 2.87
C GLY A 418 28.17 1.27 3.71
N GLY A 419 27.16 2.06 4.05
CA GLY A 419 27.26 3.24 4.91
C GLY A 419 27.44 4.58 4.19
N LYS A 420 27.34 4.60 2.86
CA LYS A 420 27.61 5.80 2.04
C LYS A 420 26.81 5.85 0.75
N ARG A 421 26.77 7.03 0.13
CA ARG A 421 26.30 7.22 -1.26
C ARG A 421 27.01 6.26 -2.23
N TYR A 422 26.27 5.79 -3.23
CA TYR A 422 26.79 4.98 -4.32
C TYR A 422 26.61 5.70 -5.66
N ILE A 423 27.67 5.78 -6.44
CA ILE A 423 27.63 6.34 -7.80
C ILE A 423 27.53 5.17 -8.75
N HIS A 424 26.37 5.01 -9.40
CA HIS A 424 26.15 3.90 -10.32
C HIS A 424 26.99 4.10 -11.59
N PRO A 425 27.72 3.08 -12.08
CA PRO A 425 28.62 3.22 -13.22
C PRO A 425 27.90 3.66 -14.50
N ASP A 426 26.72 3.08 -14.78
CA ASP A 426 25.95 3.38 -15.99
C ASP A 426 24.99 4.58 -15.80
N HIS A 427 24.73 4.97 -14.55
CA HIS A 427 23.71 5.95 -14.18
C HIS A 427 24.23 6.87 -13.06
N PRO A 428 25.28 7.66 -13.32
CA PRO A 428 25.93 8.47 -12.28
C PRO A 428 25.02 9.55 -11.67
N GLN A 429 23.94 9.91 -12.37
CA GLN A 429 22.92 10.86 -11.91
C GLN A 429 21.76 10.21 -11.14
N GLY A 430 21.79 8.89 -10.98
CA GLY A 430 20.82 8.16 -10.17
C GLY A 430 21.10 8.31 -8.67
N PHE A 431 20.05 8.26 -7.87
CA PHE A 431 20.14 8.41 -6.42
C PHE A 431 20.27 7.07 -5.72
N TYR A 432 21.48 6.59 -5.54
CA TYR A 432 21.74 5.32 -4.87
C TYR A 432 22.45 5.51 -3.52
N PHE A 433 21.97 4.76 -2.52
CA PHE A 433 22.62 4.63 -1.22
C PHE A 433 22.99 3.16 -1.01
N SER A 434 24.25 2.89 -0.65
CA SER A 434 24.75 1.52 -0.54
C SER A 434 23.97 0.71 0.52
N PRO A 435 23.56 -0.54 0.22
CA PRO A 435 22.99 -1.44 1.22
C PRO A 435 23.92 -1.54 2.44
N THR A 436 23.40 -1.12 3.57
CA THR A 436 24.20 -0.90 4.78
C THR A 436 23.85 -1.92 5.84
N LEU A 437 24.87 -2.49 6.49
CA LEU A 437 24.69 -3.38 7.65
C LEU A 437 25.49 -2.85 8.84
N LEU A 438 24.76 -2.48 9.89
CA LEU A 438 25.30 -2.12 11.20
C LEU A 438 24.91 -3.19 12.22
N VAL A 439 25.90 -3.66 12.96
CA VAL A 439 25.72 -4.61 14.06
C VAL A 439 26.25 -4.03 15.34
N ASP A 440 25.92 -4.66 16.46
CA ASP A 440 26.24 -4.21 17.81
C ASP A 440 25.62 -2.82 18.09
N VAL A 441 24.47 -2.55 17.47
CA VAL A 441 23.69 -1.35 17.70
C VAL A 441 23.04 -1.44 19.08
N THR A 442 23.16 -0.38 19.87
CA THR A 442 22.50 -0.30 21.19
C THR A 442 21.23 0.56 21.11
N PRO A 443 20.26 0.35 22.02
CA PRO A 443 19.00 1.12 22.01
C PRO A 443 19.16 2.63 22.26
N ASP A 444 20.34 3.10 22.65
CA ASP A 444 20.61 4.52 22.92
C ASP A 444 21.24 5.24 21.71
N MET A 445 21.66 4.50 20.68
CA MET A 445 22.11 5.10 19.43
C MET A 445 20.93 5.72 18.67
N ALA A 446 21.15 6.89 18.06
CA ALA A 446 20.12 7.58 17.28
C ALA A 446 19.55 6.70 16.16
N ILE A 447 20.42 5.92 15.48
CA ILE A 447 20.01 5.02 14.39
C ILE A 447 19.05 3.90 14.83
N ALA A 448 18.98 3.59 16.13
CA ALA A 448 18.03 2.63 16.69
C ALA A 448 16.67 3.25 17.01
N ASN A 449 16.53 4.58 16.95
CA ASN A 449 15.31 5.29 17.37
C ASN A 449 14.72 6.18 16.27
N GLU A 450 15.56 6.65 15.35
CA GLU A 450 15.15 7.50 14.23
C GLU A 450 14.90 6.66 12.98
N GLU A 451 13.78 6.89 12.32
CA GLU A 451 13.44 6.25 11.04
C GLU A 451 14.51 6.57 9.98
N CYS A 452 15.07 5.53 9.38
CA CYS A 452 16.05 5.65 8.31
C CYS A 452 15.33 5.91 6.98
N PHE A 453 14.27 5.15 6.69
CA PHE A 453 13.56 5.17 5.41
C PHE A 453 14.53 5.06 4.22
N GLY A 454 15.47 4.13 4.34
CA GLY A 454 16.60 3.92 3.44
C GLY A 454 17.22 2.54 3.66
N PRO A 455 18.17 2.10 2.81
CA PRO A 455 18.63 0.71 2.79
C PRO A 455 19.66 0.45 3.90
N ILE A 456 19.22 0.52 5.16
CA ILE A 456 20.05 0.33 6.35
C ILE A 456 19.46 -0.77 7.23
N MET A 457 20.21 -1.87 7.34
CA MET A 457 19.94 -2.96 8.26
C MET A 457 20.67 -2.73 9.58
N THR A 458 19.92 -2.68 10.69
CA THR A 458 20.50 -2.61 12.04
C THR A 458 20.21 -3.89 12.81
N ILE A 459 21.22 -4.43 13.49
CA ILE A 459 21.09 -5.61 14.35
C ILE A 459 21.48 -5.24 15.78
N LEU A 460 20.53 -5.44 16.69
CA LEU A 460 20.65 -5.24 18.13
C LEU A 460 20.71 -6.59 18.82
N ARG A 461 21.56 -6.70 19.84
CA ARG A 461 21.64 -7.89 20.67
C ARG A 461 20.68 -7.76 21.86
N ALA A 462 19.76 -8.70 21.99
CA ALA A 462 18.98 -8.83 23.23
C ALA A 462 19.84 -9.51 24.32
N PRO A 463 19.81 -9.04 25.58
CA PRO A 463 20.63 -9.61 26.66
C PRO A 463 20.21 -11.03 27.05
N ALA A 464 18.95 -11.41 26.84
CA ALA A 464 18.45 -12.75 27.13
C ALA A 464 17.25 -13.10 26.22
N SER A 465 17.04 -14.39 25.98
CA SER A 465 15.84 -14.92 25.29
C SER A 465 14.64 -15.04 26.23
N THR A 466 14.43 -14.02 27.08
CA THR A 466 13.27 -13.90 27.98
C THR A 466 12.49 -12.64 27.62
N ALA A 467 11.19 -12.57 27.97
CA ALA A 467 10.39 -11.38 27.67
C ALA A 467 11.00 -10.07 28.23
N PRO A 468 11.53 -10.01 29.47
CA PRO A 468 12.25 -8.83 29.96
C PRO A 468 13.54 -8.55 29.17
N GLY A 469 14.27 -9.60 28.77
CA GLY A 469 15.47 -9.46 27.95
C GLY A 469 15.15 -8.83 26.60
N CYS A 470 14.13 -9.31 25.90
CA CYS A 470 13.68 -8.74 24.64
C CYS A 470 13.14 -7.31 24.80
N ALA A 471 12.38 -7.03 25.86
CA ALA A 471 11.83 -5.69 26.12
C ALA A 471 12.93 -4.65 26.36
N SER A 472 14.02 -5.02 27.04
CA SER A 472 15.15 -4.14 27.33
C SER A 472 15.90 -3.65 26.08
N ALA A 473 15.76 -4.34 24.94
CA ALA A 473 16.25 -3.88 23.64
C ALA A 473 15.35 -2.81 22.99
N LYS A 474 14.46 -2.16 23.78
CA LYS A 474 13.42 -1.22 23.34
C LYS A 474 12.58 -1.80 22.19
N LEU A 475 12.09 -3.04 22.36
CA LEU A 475 11.17 -3.66 21.38
C LEU A 475 10.02 -2.70 21.03
N PHE A 476 9.47 -2.03 22.05
CA PHE A 476 8.47 -0.99 21.90
C PHE A 476 9.13 0.40 21.93
N LEU A 477 9.03 1.14 20.84
CA LEU A 477 9.35 2.57 20.81
C LEU A 477 8.08 3.38 21.05
N PRO A 478 8.14 4.53 21.76
CA PRO A 478 6.99 5.40 22.01
C PRO A 478 6.42 6.05 20.73
N PHE A 479 7.05 5.80 19.58
CA PHE A 479 6.71 6.35 18.26
C PHE A 479 6.24 5.29 17.26
N ALA A 480 6.17 4.01 17.65
CA ALA A 480 5.46 3.03 16.84
C ALA A 480 4.00 3.49 16.72
N VAL A 481 3.41 3.34 15.53
CA VAL A 481 1.99 3.59 15.25
C VAL A 481 1.19 3.18 16.50
N PRO A 482 0.48 4.11 17.17
CA PRO A 482 -0.24 3.80 18.39
C PRO A 482 -1.27 2.73 18.04
N VAL A 483 -0.98 1.50 18.45
CA VAL A 483 -1.63 0.25 18.09
C VAL A 483 -3.15 0.36 18.25
N PRO A 484 -3.92 0.44 17.15
CA PRO A 484 -5.31 0.01 17.13
C PRO A 484 -5.29 -1.37 16.47
N LEU A 485 -5.01 -2.43 17.22
CA LEU A 485 -5.07 -3.83 16.72
C LEU A 485 -4.32 -4.06 15.40
N GLY A 486 -2.97 -4.00 15.37
CA GLY A 486 -2.28 -4.33 14.11
C GLY A 486 -0.78 -4.11 13.97
N SER A 487 -0.01 -3.82 15.03
CA SER A 487 1.46 -3.93 14.91
C SER A 487 1.80 -5.41 14.72
N VAL A 488 2.11 -5.82 13.49
CA VAL A 488 2.72 -7.12 13.23
C VAL A 488 4.19 -6.99 13.62
N GLY A 489 4.47 -7.00 14.93
CA GLY A 489 5.74 -7.53 15.37
C GLY A 489 5.77 -8.97 14.90
N VAL A 490 6.53 -9.27 13.85
CA VAL A 490 6.71 -10.65 13.39
C VAL A 490 7.57 -11.32 14.46
N VAL A 491 6.91 -11.89 15.46
CA VAL A 491 7.52 -12.83 16.40
C VAL A 491 7.57 -14.16 15.68
N VAL A 492 8.74 -14.52 15.18
CA VAL A 492 8.95 -15.87 14.65
C VAL A 492 9.20 -16.79 15.84
N SER A 493 8.14 -17.43 16.33
CA SER A 493 8.19 -18.61 17.19
C SER A 493 7.64 -19.81 16.41
N GLU A 494 7.97 -21.04 16.84
CA GLU A 494 7.56 -22.30 16.20
C GLU A 494 6.11 -22.36 15.70
#